data_AF-A0AAQ4D8E5-F1
#
_entry.id   AF-A0AAQ4D8E5-F1
#
_cell.length_a   1.000
_cell.length_b   1.000
_cell.length_c   1.000
_cell.angle_alpha   90.00
_cell.angle_beta   90.00
_cell.angle_gamma   90.00
#
_symmetry.space_group_name_H-M   'P 1'
#
loop_
_entity.id
_entity.type
_entity.pdbx_description
1 polymer ?
#
loop_
_entity_poly.entity_id
_entity_poly.type
_entity_poly.pdbx_seq_one_letter_code
_entity_poly.pdbx_strand_id
1 'polypeptide(L)'
;LEYQGICPGVARTPEDFDPPSKFHISGSVPYIRYFTSAVMQFQFYKALCEEAKHVGPLHTCDFYRSKEAGKLFSDVLSLGKSRKWTEALSMLTKGRTSEMDAGPLLEYFQPLYEWLKLQNRNRTVGWKNAESTSCPKACNTASAARFTSHTDH
;
A
#
# COMPACT_ATOMS: atom_id res chain seq x y z
N LEU A 1 16.85 7.59 -5.88
CA LEU A 1 16.47 6.22 -5.48
C LEU A 1 15.90 6.13 -4.06
N GLU A 2 16.28 7.02 -3.14
CA GLU A 2 15.93 7.03 -1.71
C GLU A 2 14.58 6.40 -1.31
N TYR A 3 13.45 6.89 -1.83
CA TYR A 3 12.12 6.47 -1.37
C TYR A 3 11.48 5.33 -2.17
N GLN A 4 11.77 5.20 -3.48
CA GLN A 4 11.04 4.27 -4.37
C GLN A 4 11.93 3.24 -5.05
N GLY A 5 13.26 3.41 -5.05
CA GLY A 5 14.16 2.49 -5.76
C GLY A 5 14.05 2.54 -7.29
N ILE A 6 13.44 3.59 -7.85
CA ILE A 6 13.25 3.77 -9.30
C ILE A 6 14.23 4.83 -9.83
N CYS A 7 14.88 4.56 -10.95
CA CYS A 7 15.73 5.50 -11.68
C CYS A 7 15.16 5.75 -13.10
N PRO A 8 15.35 6.95 -13.67
CA PRO A 8 14.82 7.28 -14.99
C PRO A 8 15.64 6.58 -16.09
N GLY A 9 14.96 6.12 -17.16
CA GLY A 9 15.61 5.42 -18.28
C GLY A 9 16.58 6.28 -19.10
N VAL A 10 16.48 7.60 -18.98
CA VAL A 10 17.40 8.60 -19.56
C VAL A 10 17.78 9.61 -18.48
N ALA A 11 18.93 10.26 -18.65
CA ALA A 11 19.38 11.30 -17.72
C ALA A 11 18.40 12.48 -17.72
N ARG A 12 18.16 13.05 -16.53
CA ARG A 12 17.30 14.22 -16.35
C ARG A 12 18.10 15.49 -16.10
N THR A 13 17.64 16.60 -16.66
CA THR A 13 18.17 17.94 -16.43
C THR A 13 17.16 18.80 -15.66
N PRO A 14 17.55 19.97 -15.12
CA PRO A 14 16.61 20.88 -14.46
C PRO A 14 15.46 21.39 -15.35
N GLU A 15 15.61 21.29 -16.67
CA GLU A 15 14.56 21.62 -17.65
C GLU A 15 13.47 20.53 -17.75
N ASP A 16 13.75 19.32 -17.26
CA ASP A 16 12.77 18.22 -17.22
C ASP A 16 11.84 18.36 -16.01
N PHE A 17 10.60 18.80 -16.24
CA PHE A 17 9.56 18.81 -15.22
C PHE A 17 8.64 17.59 -15.35
N ASP A 18 9.12 16.43 -14.89
CA ASP A 18 8.43 15.12 -14.97
C ASP A 18 7.10 15.02 -14.17
N PRO A 19 6.95 15.55 -12.93
CA PRO A 19 5.79 15.27 -12.08
C PRO A 19 4.41 15.61 -12.68
N PRO A 20 4.21 16.73 -13.42
CA PRO A 20 2.96 17.05 -14.11
C PRO A 20 2.47 16.02 -15.14
N SER A 21 3.32 15.10 -15.59
CA SER A 21 2.88 13.96 -16.41
C SER A 21 1.84 13.08 -15.70
N LYS A 22 1.78 13.15 -14.36
CA LYS A 22 0.71 12.58 -13.56
C LYS A 22 -0.42 13.59 -13.40
N PHE A 23 -1.63 13.19 -13.81
CA PHE A 23 -2.85 14.02 -13.75
C PHE A 23 -3.03 14.77 -12.44
N HIS A 24 -2.79 14.14 -11.28
CA HIS A 24 -3.03 14.76 -9.98
C HIS A 24 -2.20 16.00 -9.71
N ILE A 25 -1.00 16.11 -10.31
CA ILE A 25 -0.16 17.30 -10.20
C ILE A 25 -0.73 18.42 -11.08
N SER A 26 -0.96 18.14 -12.36
CA SER A 26 -1.50 19.12 -13.32
C SER A 26 -2.93 19.56 -13.02
N GLY A 27 -3.74 18.68 -12.42
CA GLY A 27 -5.12 18.93 -12.04
C GLY A 27 -5.29 19.47 -10.62
N SER A 28 -4.19 19.78 -9.90
CA SER A 28 -4.22 20.28 -8.51
C SER A 28 -5.04 19.40 -7.56
N VAL A 29 -4.93 18.08 -7.72
CA VAL A 29 -5.68 17.09 -6.94
C VAL A 29 -4.79 16.51 -5.83
N PRO A 30 -5.16 16.63 -4.54
CA PRO A 30 -4.32 16.13 -3.44
C PRO A 30 -4.05 14.62 -3.54
N TYR A 31 -2.77 14.23 -3.58
CA TYR A 31 -2.35 12.83 -3.74
C TYR A 31 -2.30 12.04 -2.43
N ILE A 32 -2.08 12.71 -1.30
CA ILE A 32 -1.93 12.08 0.02
C ILE A 32 -3.12 11.22 0.44
N ARG A 33 -4.31 11.50 -0.12
CA ARG A 33 -5.53 10.73 0.12
C ARG A 33 -5.39 9.23 -0.20
N TYR A 34 -4.55 8.87 -1.17
CA TYR A 34 -4.31 7.47 -1.54
C TYR A 34 -3.47 6.74 -0.49
N PHE A 35 -2.51 7.44 0.10
CA PHE A 35 -1.68 6.89 1.17
C PHE A 35 -2.51 6.68 2.44
N THR A 36 -3.24 7.71 2.87
CA THR A 36 -4.08 7.62 4.08
C THR A 36 -5.22 6.63 3.92
N SER A 37 -5.86 6.56 2.73
CA SER A 37 -6.92 5.59 2.48
C SER A 37 -6.41 4.16 2.58
N ALA A 38 -5.21 3.86 2.09
CA ALA A 38 -4.64 2.53 2.16
C ALA A 38 -4.42 2.11 3.63
N VAL A 39 -3.83 2.97 4.46
CA VAL A 39 -3.63 2.68 5.88
C VAL A 39 -4.96 2.49 6.61
N MET A 40 -5.89 3.43 6.45
CA MET A 40 -7.21 3.36 7.09
C MET A 40 -8.04 2.15 6.64
N GLN A 41 -7.95 1.75 5.37
CA GLN A 41 -8.68 0.60 4.84
C GLN A 41 -8.38 -0.67 5.65
N PHE A 42 -7.11 -0.99 5.87
CA PHE A 42 -6.74 -2.20 6.62
C PHE A 42 -7.03 -2.07 8.12
N GLN A 43 -6.89 -0.86 8.68
CA GLN A 43 -7.23 -0.60 10.07
C GLN A 43 -8.73 -0.78 10.33
N PHE A 44 -9.58 -0.31 9.41
CA PHE A 44 -11.03 -0.49 9.47
C PHE A 44 -11.39 -1.96 9.28
N TYR A 45 -10.80 -2.61 8.27
CA TYR A 45 -11.03 -4.02 7.98
C TYR A 45 -10.72 -4.90 9.19
N LYS A 46 -9.57 -4.70 9.84
CA LYS A 46 -9.22 -5.41 11.08
C LYS A 46 -10.24 -5.19 12.19
N ALA A 47 -10.61 -3.93 12.46
CA ALA A 47 -11.58 -3.62 13.52
C ALA A 47 -12.94 -4.32 13.28
N LEU A 48 -13.40 -4.37 12.02
CA LEU A 48 -14.65 -5.05 11.65
C LEU A 48 -14.52 -6.58 11.72
N CYS A 49 -13.37 -7.15 11.36
CA CYS A 49 -13.09 -8.57 11.51
C CYS A 49 -13.07 -9.01 12.97
N GLU A 50 -12.48 -8.19 13.85
CA GLU A 50 -12.48 -8.42 15.30
C GLU A 50 -13.91 -8.32 15.87
N GLU A 51 -14.72 -7.35 15.41
CA GLU A 51 -16.12 -7.24 15.81
C GLU A 51 -16.96 -8.44 15.32
N ALA A 52 -16.65 -8.96 14.13
CA ALA A 52 -17.22 -10.19 13.59
C ALA A 52 -16.69 -11.47 14.26
N LYS A 53 -15.78 -11.35 15.24
CA LYS A 53 -15.16 -12.46 15.97
C LYS A 53 -14.40 -13.43 15.05
N HIS A 54 -13.80 -12.92 13.98
CA HIS A 54 -12.97 -13.69 13.08
C HIS A 54 -11.78 -14.32 13.82
N VAL A 55 -11.44 -15.57 13.47
CA VAL A 55 -10.27 -16.27 13.98
C VAL A 55 -9.47 -16.78 12.80
N GLY A 56 -8.16 -16.50 12.81
CA GLY A 56 -7.23 -16.90 11.76
C GLY A 56 -6.58 -15.70 11.08
N PRO A 57 -5.90 -15.91 9.94
CA PRO A 57 -5.23 -14.84 9.21
C PRO A 57 -6.20 -13.75 8.77
N LEU A 58 -5.78 -12.49 8.87
CA LEU A 58 -6.65 -11.36 8.57
C LEU A 58 -7.16 -11.37 7.11
N HIS A 59 -6.34 -11.79 6.16
CA HIS A 59 -6.73 -11.86 4.74
C HIS A 59 -7.81 -12.90 4.40
N THR A 60 -8.18 -13.79 5.34
CA THR A 60 -9.27 -14.75 5.17
C THR A 60 -10.55 -14.31 5.86
N CYS A 61 -10.57 -13.13 6.48
CA CYS A 61 -11.75 -12.63 7.17
C CYS A 61 -12.88 -12.33 6.17
N ASP A 62 -14.09 -12.75 6.54
CA ASP A 62 -15.32 -12.31 5.92
C ASP A 62 -16.33 -11.97 7.02
N PHE A 63 -16.72 -10.71 7.09
CA PHE A 63 -17.73 -10.23 8.05
C PHE A 63 -19.14 -10.17 7.44
N TYR A 64 -19.36 -10.82 6.28
CA TYR A 64 -20.69 -11.02 5.73
C TYR A 64 -21.64 -11.63 6.77
N ARG A 65 -22.86 -11.06 6.88
CA ARG A 65 -23.89 -11.41 7.88
C ARG A 65 -23.53 -11.13 9.34
N SER A 66 -22.39 -10.51 9.67
CA SER A 66 -22.16 -9.98 11.01
C SER A 66 -22.99 -8.71 11.22
N LYS A 67 -24.06 -8.83 12.03
CA LYS A 67 -24.91 -7.69 12.38
C LYS A 67 -24.15 -6.71 13.27
N GLU A 68 -23.25 -7.22 14.11
CA GLU A 68 -22.44 -6.47 15.05
C GLU A 68 -21.43 -5.59 14.30
N ALA A 69 -20.65 -6.16 13.37
CA ALA A 69 -19.72 -5.40 12.53
C ALA A 69 -20.47 -4.40 11.63
N GLY A 70 -21.59 -4.82 11.03
CA GLY A 70 -22.43 -3.94 10.22
C GLY A 70 -22.98 -2.74 11.01
N LYS A 71 -23.45 -2.98 12.24
CA LYS A 71 -23.93 -1.90 13.13
C LYS A 71 -22.80 -0.96 13.50
N LEU A 72 -21.65 -1.48 13.94
CA LEU A 72 -20.49 -0.67 14.28
C LEU A 72 -20.07 0.22 13.10
N PHE A 73 -19.99 -0.34 11.90
CA PHE A 73 -19.60 0.42 10.72
C PHE A 73 -20.63 1.48 10.35
N SER A 74 -21.92 1.12 10.37
CA SER A 74 -23.03 2.05 10.10
C SER A 74 -23.05 3.22 11.08
N ASP A 75 -22.86 2.97 12.37
CA ASP A 75 -22.84 4.01 13.40
C ASP A 75 -21.70 5.00 13.12
N VAL A 76 -20.50 4.51 12.77
CA VAL A 76 -19.35 5.37 12.43
C VAL A 76 -19.58 6.14 11.14
N LEU A 77 -20.08 5.50 10.07
CA LEU A 77 -20.37 6.17 8.80
C LEU A 77 -21.46 7.25 8.93
N SER A 78 -22.44 7.05 9.81
CA SER A 78 -23.52 8.00 10.05
C SER A 78 -23.05 9.36 10.59
N LEU A 79 -21.87 9.41 11.21
CA LEU A 79 -21.27 10.65 11.69
C LEU A 79 -20.93 11.61 10.54
N GLY A 80 -20.62 11.09 9.35
CA GLY A 80 -20.15 11.89 8.22
C GLY A 80 -18.99 12.81 8.63
N LYS A 81 -19.17 14.12 8.45
CA LYS A 81 -18.19 15.16 8.84
C LYS A 81 -18.55 15.89 10.14
N SER A 82 -19.54 15.41 10.89
CA SER A 82 -20.00 16.09 12.13
C SER A 82 -19.00 15.96 13.29
N ARG A 83 -18.08 14.99 13.23
CA ARG A 83 -17.06 14.71 14.25
C ARG A 83 -15.67 14.68 13.63
N LYS A 84 -14.65 14.83 14.47
CA LYS A 84 -13.25 14.68 14.03
C LYS A 84 -13.01 13.24 13.57
N TRP A 85 -12.18 13.07 12.55
CA TRP A 85 -11.87 11.74 12.01
C TRP A 85 -11.21 10.82 13.05
N THR A 86 -10.43 11.38 13.97
CA THR A 86 -9.80 10.63 15.08
C THR A 86 -10.83 10.08 16.07
N GLU A 87 -11.92 10.81 16.32
CA GLU A 87 -13.05 10.33 17.13
C GLU A 87 -13.79 9.19 16.42
N ALA A 88 -14.05 9.34 15.12
CA ALA A 88 -14.69 8.29 14.31
C ALA A 88 -13.83 7.02 14.25
N LEU A 89 -12.51 7.16 14.11
CA LEU A 89 -11.57 6.03 14.13
C LEU A 89 -11.50 5.37 15.52
N SER A 90 -11.50 6.17 16.59
CA SER A 90 -11.56 5.66 17.96
C SER A 90 -12.84 4.86 18.21
N MET A 91 -14.00 5.35 17.74
CA MET A 91 -15.26 4.61 17.81
C MET A 91 -15.18 3.27 17.06
N LEU A 92 -14.67 3.29 15.82
CA LEU A 92 -14.56 2.07 15.01
C LEU A 92 -13.62 1.04 15.65
N THR A 93 -12.53 1.48 16.27
CA THR A 93 -11.58 0.59 16.96
C THR A 93 -11.99 0.27 18.40
N LYS A 94 -13.18 0.72 18.83
CA LYS A 94 -13.74 0.55 20.18
C LYS A 94 -12.83 1.11 21.28
N GLY A 95 -12.28 2.28 21.03
CA GLY A 95 -11.44 3.05 21.96
C GLY A 95 -9.98 2.63 22.00
N ARG A 96 -9.54 1.66 21.19
CA ARG A 96 -8.14 1.18 21.21
C ARG A 96 -7.15 2.20 20.68
N THR A 97 -7.51 2.95 19.63
CA THR A 97 -6.64 3.98 19.06
C THR A 97 -7.43 5.06 18.34
N SER A 98 -6.95 6.29 18.41
CA SER A 98 -7.40 7.43 17.61
C SER A 98 -6.43 7.80 16.49
N GLU A 99 -5.35 7.04 16.35
CA GLU A 99 -4.24 7.30 15.43
C GLU A 99 -4.25 6.34 14.24
N MET A 100 -3.77 6.81 13.09
CA MET A 100 -3.54 5.93 11.94
C MET A 100 -2.42 4.93 12.26
N ASP A 101 -2.68 3.66 11.95
CA ASP A 101 -1.75 2.56 12.21
C ASP A 101 -1.59 1.67 10.97
N ALA A 102 -0.34 1.45 10.55
CA ALA A 102 0.01 0.57 9.44
C ALA A 102 0.14 -0.91 9.87
N GLY A 103 0.11 -1.22 11.16
CA GLY A 103 0.15 -2.58 11.68
C GLY A 103 -0.88 -3.53 11.04
N PRO A 104 -2.17 -3.14 10.92
CA PRO A 104 -3.19 -3.96 10.24
C PRO A 104 -2.88 -4.25 8.76
N LEU A 105 -2.25 -3.31 8.04
CA LEU A 105 -1.79 -3.53 6.66
C LEU A 105 -0.67 -4.59 6.64
N LEU A 106 0.30 -4.50 7.55
CA LEU A 106 1.38 -5.49 7.66
C LEU A 106 0.83 -6.87 8.03
N GLU A 107 -0.11 -6.94 8.97
CA GLU A 107 -0.76 -8.18 9.41
C GLU A 107 -1.50 -8.87 8.27
N TYR A 108 -2.25 -8.11 7.45
CA TYR A 108 -2.95 -8.65 6.28
C TYR A 108 -1.99 -9.35 5.32
N PHE A 109 -0.85 -8.71 5.04
CA PHE A 109 0.16 -9.24 4.11
C PHE A 109 1.20 -10.16 4.76
N GLN A 110 1.08 -10.47 6.06
CA GLN A 110 2.08 -11.26 6.79
C GLN A 110 2.43 -12.60 6.12
N PRO A 111 1.48 -13.41 5.60
CA PRO A 111 1.82 -14.66 4.91
C PRO A 111 2.63 -14.45 3.64
N LEU A 112 2.29 -13.41 2.87
CA LEU A 112 3.04 -13.04 1.67
C LEU A 112 4.45 -12.54 2.04
N TYR A 113 4.55 -11.74 3.10
CA TYR A 113 5.83 -11.22 3.57
C TYR A 113 6.78 -12.35 3.99
N GLU A 114 6.30 -13.33 4.74
CA GLU A 114 7.11 -14.50 5.10
C GLU A 114 7.51 -15.33 3.88
N TRP A 115 6.60 -15.52 2.93
CA TRP A 115 6.94 -16.18 1.66
C TRP A 115 8.03 -15.42 0.88
N LEU A 116 7.92 -14.09 0.79
CA LEU A 116 8.92 -13.24 0.11
C LEU A 116 10.29 -13.33 0.78
N LYS A 117 10.34 -13.38 2.12
CA LYS A 117 11.60 -13.60 2.86
C LYS A 117 12.27 -14.92 2.47
N LEU A 118 11.50 -15.99 2.29
CA LEU A 118 12.02 -17.29 1.85
C LEU A 118 12.57 -17.21 0.42
N GLN A 119 11.81 -16.63 -0.51
CA GLN A 119 12.21 -16.54 -1.92
C GLN A 119 13.44 -15.64 -2.14
N ASN A 120 13.61 -14.63 -1.29
CA ASN A 120 14.69 -13.65 -1.42
C ASN A 120 15.95 -14.00 -0.62
N ARG A 121 16.05 -15.18 0.02
CA ARG A 121 17.22 -15.57 0.84
C ARG A 121 18.56 -15.43 0.11
N ASN A 122 18.58 -15.71 -1.20
CA ASN A 122 19.78 -15.66 -2.03
C ASN A 122 19.80 -14.42 -2.95
N ARG A 123 19.03 -13.37 -2.62
CA ARG A 123 18.94 -12.15 -3.40
C ARG A 123 19.30 -10.95 -2.53
N THR A 124 19.86 -9.92 -3.14
CA THR A 124 20.06 -8.63 -2.47
C THR A 124 18.70 -7.95 -2.30
N VAL A 125 18.30 -7.71 -1.04
CA VAL A 125 17.09 -6.95 -0.70
C VAL A 125 17.45 -5.48 -0.53
N GLY A 126 16.71 -4.61 -1.23
CA GLY A 126 16.96 -3.17 -1.27
C GLY A 126 17.73 -2.73 -2.52
N TRP A 127 17.98 -1.42 -2.62
CA TRP A 127 18.68 -0.80 -3.73
C TRP A 127 19.80 0.11 -3.22
N LYS A 128 20.84 0.29 -4.02
CA LYS A 128 21.92 1.24 -3.72
C LYS A 128 21.47 2.63 -4.12
N ASN A 129 21.60 3.60 -3.22
CA ASN A 129 21.42 5.01 -3.56
C ASN A 129 22.66 5.51 -4.34
N ALA A 130 22.71 5.18 -5.63
CA ALA A 130 23.50 5.97 -6.59
C ALA A 130 22.73 7.25 -6.95
N GLU A 131 23.41 8.21 -7.58
CA GLU A 131 22.87 9.53 -7.98
C GLU A 131 21.40 9.47 -8.44
N SER A 132 20.55 10.35 -7.91
CA SER A 132 19.10 10.30 -8.15
C SER A 132 18.70 10.66 -9.58
N THR A 133 19.59 11.30 -10.34
CA THR A 133 19.36 11.81 -11.70
C THR A 133 19.85 10.87 -12.80
N SER A 134 20.56 9.78 -12.45
CA SER A 134 21.09 8.82 -13.43
C SER A 134 21.03 7.38 -12.90
N CYS A 135 20.57 6.44 -13.73
CA CYS A 135 20.71 5.01 -13.40
C CYS A 135 22.19 4.62 -13.46
N PRO A 136 22.69 3.73 -12.57
CA PRO A 136 23.96 3.07 -12.78
C PRO A 136 23.98 2.39 -14.15
N LYS A 137 25.05 2.58 -14.93
CA LYS A 137 25.23 2.02 -16.29
C LYS A 137 24.96 0.50 -16.41
N ALA A 138 24.99 -0.23 -15.30
CA ALA A 138 24.66 -1.65 -15.23
C ALA A 138 23.20 -1.98 -15.64
N CYS A 139 22.25 -1.03 -15.55
CA CYS A 139 20.86 -1.26 -15.95
C CYS A 139 20.70 -1.50 -17.47
N ASN A 140 21.66 -1.06 -18.29
CA ASN A 140 21.66 -1.28 -19.74
C ASN A 140 22.24 -2.65 -20.16
N THR A 141 22.68 -3.48 -19.22
CA THR A 141 23.29 -4.80 -19.52
C THR A 141 22.40 -5.99 -19.18
N ALA A 142 21.16 -5.77 -18.74
CA ALA A 142 20.14 -6.81 -18.81
C ALA A 142 19.82 -7.01 -20.30
N SER A 143 20.56 -7.93 -20.93
CA SER A 143 20.29 -8.50 -22.23
C SER A 143 18.78 -8.57 -22.44
N ALA A 144 18.29 -7.92 -23.50
CA ALA A 144 16.94 -8.09 -23.97
C ALA A 144 16.63 -9.59 -23.92
N ALA A 145 15.77 -10.00 -22.98
CA ALA A 145 15.27 -11.36 -22.96
C ALA A 145 14.55 -11.56 -24.28
N ARG A 146 15.23 -12.17 -25.26
CA ARG A 146 14.61 -12.64 -26.49
C ARG A 146 13.57 -13.64 -26.04
N PHE A 147 12.29 -13.24 -26.13
CA PHE A 147 11.19 -14.18 -26.21
C PHE A 147 11.40 -14.98 -27.49
N THR A 148 12.07 -16.13 -27.40
CA THR A 148 11.98 -17.14 -28.43
C THR A 148 10.64 -17.83 -28.25
N SER A 149 9.72 -17.60 -29.17
CA SER A 149 8.51 -18.39 -29.32
C SER A 149 8.93 -19.83 -29.66
N HIS A 150 8.85 -20.75 -28.68
CA HIS A 150 8.70 -22.16 -29.00
C HIS A 150 7.23 -22.39 -29.34
N THR A 151 6.95 -22.45 -30.64
CA THR A 151 5.79 -23.15 -31.17
C THR A 151 6.18 -24.62 -31.28
N ASP A 152 5.64 -25.44 -30.39
CA ASP A 152 5.64 -26.90 -30.54
C ASP A 152 4.61 -27.28 -31.61
N HIS A 153 5.07 -27.98 -32.65
CA HIS A 153 4.29 -28.83 -33.54
C HIS A 153 4.91 -30.23 -33.54
#